data_AF-A0A3A4VFL5-F1
#
_entry.id   AF-A0A3A4VFL5-F1
#
_cell.length_a   1.000
_cell.length_b   1.000
_cell.length_c   1.000
_cell.angle_alpha   90.00
_cell.angle_beta   90.00
_cell.angle_gamma   90.00
#
_symmetry.space_group_name_H-M   'P 1'
#
loop_
_entity.id
_entity.type
_entity.pdbx_description
1 polymer ?
#
loop_
_entity_poly.entity_id
_entity_poly.type
_entity_poly.pdbx_seq_one_letter_code
_entity_poly.pdbx_strand_id
1 'polypeptide(L)'
;MFNKWKKFIIAVAIQVAILFSIIIFKFLILSGGAEVYLRMEPVDPRDPFRGDYVTFRYDISTLDGVFFDSEEKIKKGDYIYVPLEKDGRFWDLAGKVTKKMPAGGIFIKGVVENVDYAGDFLEEAQALYGIEEFFIPENSGRDLRFDDGLTLVSIGPKGDPVLKQIYINGKPWPAKDPISSGKEESSEDEKVFLKEEISKDTHSSASGHTPVVLTKEKITDPAGFYQFVKPDGWRIRSSSGTPGGGLASQVILETNNFSSTMISSDGVYKKKYTAGATLNISVVNGEREPDHDNAQIFENYRITMDDYMIGDFHRFSEPVFLGELRDAHVNFQGKHIIIRYAHDPANFPSGEDIFKEILKSFEFISG
;
A
#
# COMPACT_ATOMS: atom_id res chain seq x y z
N MET A 1 -52.53 -32.74 9.76
CA MET A 1 -52.58 -31.32 9.33
C MET A 1 -51.76 -30.48 10.31
N PHE A 2 -50.67 -29.84 9.86
CA PHE A 2 -49.92 -28.93 10.74
C PHE A 2 -50.83 -27.78 11.21
N ASN A 3 -50.86 -27.52 12.53
CA ASN A 3 -51.51 -26.34 13.12
C ASN A 3 -51.00 -25.08 12.38
N LYS A 4 -51.89 -24.12 12.06
CA LYS A 4 -51.55 -22.87 11.36
C LYS A 4 -50.35 -22.16 12.01
N TRP A 5 -50.27 -22.20 13.34
CA TRP A 5 -49.13 -21.69 14.11
C TRP A 5 -47.79 -22.37 13.78
N LYS A 6 -47.77 -23.70 13.66
CA LYS A 6 -46.55 -24.45 13.30
C LYS A 6 -46.12 -24.15 11.86
N LYS A 7 -47.06 -24.00 10.93
CA LYS A 7 -46.74 -23.62 9.54
C LYS A 7 -46.13 -22.22 9.46
N PHE A 8 -46.66 -21.28 10.24
CA PHE A 8 -46.12 -19.92 10.33
C PHE A 8 -44.68 -19.92 10.87
N ILE A 9 -44.42 -20.64 11.98
CA ILE A 9 -43.06 -20.77 12.52
C ILE A 9 -42.10 -21.39 11.51
N ILE A 10 -42.51 -22.46 10.81
CA ILE A 10 -41.67 -23.10 9.80
C ILE A 10 -41.37 -22.13 8.65
N ALA A 11 -42.35 -21.35 8.19
CA ALA A 11 -42.14 -20.36 7.14
C ALA A 11 -41.12 -19.28 7.56
N VAL A 12 -41.25 -18.76 8.78
CA VAL A 12 -40.29 -17.79 9.34
C VAL A 12 -38.91 -18.43 9.50
N ALA A 13 -38.82 -19.67 9.99
CA ALA A 13 -37.55 -20.39 10.15
C ALA A 13 -36.85 -20.61 8.81
N ILE A 14 -37.59 -20.94 7.74
CA ILE A 14 -37.03 -21.08 6.39
C ILE A 14 -36.48 -19.74 5.90
N GLN A 15 -37.21 -18.62 6.09
CA GLN A 15 -36.73 -17.30 5.71
C GLN A 15 -35.43 -16.92 6.44
N VAL A 16 -35.39 -17.15 7.76
CA VAL A 16 -34.20 -16.92 8.57
C VAL A 16 -33.04 -17.81 8.12
N ALA A 17 -33.29 -19.10 7.85
CA ALA A 17 -32.27 -20.02 7.37
C ALA A 17 -31.68 -19.59 6.02
N ILE A 18 -32.49 -19.06 5.10
CA ILE A 18 -32.02 -18.51 3.82
C ILE A 18 -31.08 -17.32 4.07
N LEU A 19 -31.43 -16.39 4.96
CA LEU A 19 -30.56 -15.25 5.28
C LEU A 19 -29.22 -15.69 5.90
N PHE A 20 -29.26 -16.61 6.87
CA PHE A 20 -28.03 -17.16 7.45
C PHE A 20 -27.18 -17.91 6.43
N SER A 21 -27.80 -18.61 5.48
CA SER A 21 -27.06 -19.33 4.44
C SER A 21 -26.21 -18.40 3.58
N ILE A 22 -26.70 -17.19 3.29
CA ILE A 22 -25.97 -16.16 2.53
C ILE A 22 -24.75 -15.68 3.34
N ILE A 23 -24.95 -15.40 4.64
CA ILE A 23 -23.87 -14.92 5.52
C ILE A 23 -22.78 -15.98 5.68
N ILE A 24 -23.17 -17.23 5.95
CA ILE A 24 -22.24 -18.35 6.12
C ILE A 24 -21.46 -18.58 4.82
N PHE A 25 -22.14 -18.54 3.67
CA PHE A 25 -21.47 -18.72 2.39
C PHE A 25 -20.40 -17.64 2.14
N LYS A 26 -20.71 -16.37 2.36
CA LYS A 26 -19.73 -15.27 2.24
C LYS A 26 -18.59 -15.40 3.25
N PHE A 27 -18.89 -15.78 4.49
CA PHE A 27 -17.88 -16.00 5.53
C PHE A 27 -16.89 -17.10 5.14
N LEU A 28 -17.38 -18.23 4.61
CA LEU A 28 -16.51 -19.32 4.15
C LEU A 28 -15.58 -18.88 3.02
N ILE A 29 -16.08 -18.07 2.08
CA ILE A 29 -15.22 -17.49 1.03
C ILE A 29 -14.18 -16.57 1.66
N LEU A 30 -14.56 -15.66 2.56
CA LEU A 30 -13.63 -14.75 3.23
C LEU A 30 -12.55 -15.50 4.04
N SER A 31 -12.87 -16.65 4.64
CA SER A 31 -11.91 -17.40 5.46
C SER A 31 -11.02 -18.36 4.67
N GLY A 32 -11.45 -18.83 3.49
CA GLY A 32 -10.75 -19.92 2.78
C GLY A 32 -10.67 -19.77 1.26
N GLY A 33 -11.13 -18.65 0.69
CA GLY A 33 -11.01 -18.34 -0.73
C GLY A 33 -9.61 -17.87 -1.10
N ALA A 34 -9.27 -17.97 -2.39
CA ALA A 34 -8.01 -17.47 -2.92
C ALA A 34 -7.97 -15.95 -2.84
N GLU A 35 -6.91 -15.39 -2.26
CA GLU A 35 -6.73 -13.94 -2.14
C GLU A 35 -6.04 -13.37 -3.37
N VAL A 36 -6.69 -12.42 -4.03
CA VAL A 36 -6.18 -11.73 -5.21
C VAL A 36 -6.23 -10.22 -5.02
N TYR A 37 -5.25 -9.53 -5.58
CA TYR A 37 -5.22 -8.07 -5.65
C TYR A 37 -5.65 -7.63 -7.05
N LEU A 38 -6.74 -6.87 -7.14
CA LEU A 38 -7.25 -6.32 -8.40
C LEU A 38 -7.05 -4.80 -8.43
N ARG A 39 -6.58 -4.28 -9.57
CA ARG A 39 -6.45 -2.84 -9.81
C ARG A 39 -7.84 -2.25 -10.03
N MET A 40 -8.05 -1.03 -9.50
CA MET A 40 -9.28 -0.30 -9.73
C MET A 40 -9.09 0.74 -10.82
N GLU A 41 -10.09 0.88 -11.68
CA GLU A 41 -10.26 2.04 -12.52
C GLU A 41 -11.25 2.98 -11.81
N PRO A 42 -10.83 4.20 -11.45
CA PRO A 42 -11.70 5.14 -10.76
C PRO A 42 -12.88 5.53 -11.66
N VAL A 43 -14.10 5.31 -11.17
CA VAL A 43 -15.32 5.82 -11.78
C VAL A 43 -15.85 6.94 -10.87
N ASP A 44 -16.04 8.14 -11.41
CA ASP A 44 -16.49 9.33 -10.65
C ASP A 44 -17.79 9.04 -9.87
N PRO A 45 -17.77 8.99 -8.52
CA PRO A 45 -18.97 8.72 -7.75
C PRO A 45 -19.70 10.04 -7.44
N ARG A 46 -20.84 10.26 -8.10
CA ARG A 46 -21.83 11.28 -7.70
C ARG A 46 -23.22 10.67 -7.65
N ASP A 47 -23.70 10.35 -6.45
CA ASP A 47 -25.14 10.34 -6.15
C ASP A 47 -25.38 10.91 -4.72
N PRO A 48 -25.83 12.17 -4.59
CA PRO A 48 -26.02 12.83 -3.29
C PRO A 48 -27.28 12.39 -2.50
N PHE A 49 -28.01 11.35 -2.91
CA PHE A 49 -29.33 11.03 -2.32
C PHE A 49 -29.53 9.61 -1.77
N ARG A 50 -28.49 8.77 -1.65
CA ARG A 50 -28.66 7.36 -1.22
C ARG A 50 -27.76 6.86 -0.07
N GLY A 51 -27.07 7.77 0.61
CA GLY A 51 -25.97 7.44 1.53
C GLY A 51 -24.64 7.42 0.77
N ASP A 52 -23.52 7.50 1.50
CA ASP A 52 -22.22 7.55 0.85
C ASP A 52 -21.80 6.12 0.43
N TYR A 53 -21.65 5.90 -0.86
CA TYR A 53 -21.03 4.71 -1.44
C TYR A 53 -20.11 5.11 -2.59
N VAL A 54 -19.11 4.28 -2.86
CA VAL A 54 -18.18 4.48 -3.98
C VAL A 54 -18.39 3.36 -4.98
N THR A 55 -18.43 3.74 -6.25
CA THR A 55 -18.51 2.79 -7.37
C THR A 55 -17.23 2.88 -8.16
N PHE A 56 -16.68 1.74 -8.55
CA PHE A 56 -15.47 1.66 -9.34
C PHE A 56 -15.51 0.44 -10.25
N ARG A 57 -14.63 0.44 -11.26
CA ARG A 57 -14.42 -0.72 -12.13
C ARG A 57 -13.06 -1.33 -11.85
N TYR A 58 -12.80 -2.49 -12.42
CA TYR A 58 -11.50 -3.14 -12.38
C TYR A 58 -10.89 -3.12 -13.78
N ASP A 59 -9.57 -3.13 -13.90
CA ASP A 59 -8.89 -3.22 -15.21
C ASP A 59 -9.39 -4.46 -15.99
N ILE A 60 -9.62 -5.56 -15.26
CA ILE A 60 -10.20 -6.80 -15.81
C ILE A 60 -11.69 -6.70 -16.15
N SER A 61 -12.38 -5.57 -15.92
CA SER A 61 -13.79 -5.39 -16.29
C SER A 61 -13.98 -5.09 -17.77
N THR A 62 -12.92 -4.71 -18.48
CA THR A 62 -12.93 -4.44 -19.92
C THR A 62 -12.20 -5.57 -20.64
N LEU A 63 -12.96 -6.42 -21.33
CA LEU A 63 -12.47 -7.68 -21.89
C LEU A 63 -12.39 -7.57 -23.41
N ASP A 64 -11.17 -7.53 -23.96
CA ASP A 64 -10.96 -7.55 -25.40
C ASP A 64 -11.50 -8.87 -26.01
N GLY A 65 -12.14 -8.78 -27.17
CA GLY A 65 -12.68 -9.89 -27.94
C GLY A 65 -11.68 -11.01 -28.22
N VAL A 66 -10.37 -10.71 -28.26
CA VAL A 66 -9.28 -11.68 -28.41
C VAL A 66 -9.28 -12.75 -27.32
N PHE A 67 -9.82 -12.44 -26.14
CA PHE A 67 -9.91 -13.38 -25.03
C PHE A 67 -11.10 -14.32 -25.12
N PHE A 68 -11.98 -14.17 -26.11
CA PHE A 68 -13.11 -15.06 -26.32
C PHE A 68 -12.84 -16.02 -27.48
N ASP A 69 -13.54 -17.16 -27.48
CA ASP A 69 -13.56 -18.05 -28.64
C ASP A 69 -14.60 -17.54 -29.65
N SER A 70 -14.22 -17.43 -30.91
CA SER A 70 -15.06 -16.85 -31.98
C SER A 70 -16.35 -17.62 -32.24
N GLU A 71 -16.42 -18.88 -31.82
CA GLU A 71 -17.62 -19.72 -31.93
C GLU A 71 -18.67 -19.44 -30.83
N GLU A 72 -18.26 -18.84 -29.71
CA GLU A 72 -19.13 -18.57 -28.57
C GLU A 72 -19.65 -17.13 -28.60
N LYS A 73 -20.87 -16.93 -29.12
CA LYS A 73 -21.53 -15.61 -29.08
C LYS A 73 -21.83 -15.19 -27.64
N ILE A 74 -21.30 -14.04 -27.21
CA ILE A 74 -21.51 -13.44 -25.90
C ILE A 74 -22.65 -12.42 -25.99
N LYS A 75 -23.50 -12.36 -24.96
CA LYS A 75 -24.54 -11.34 -24.86
C LYS A 75 -24.63 -10.80 -23.44
N LYS A 76 -25.20 -9.61 -23.32
CA LYS A 76 -25.57 -9.02 -22.04
C LYS A 76 -26.37 -10.00 -21.18
N GLY A 77 -26.00 -10.10 -19.90
CA GLY A 77 -26.60 -10.98 -18.91
C GLY A 77 -26.02 -12.40 -18.87
N ASP A 78 -25.10 -12.75 -19.77
CA ASP A 78 -24.39 -14.03 -19.69
C ASP A 78 -23.45 -14.05 -18.48
N TYR A 79 -23.39 -15.20 -17.80
CA TYR A 79 -22.33 -15.48 -16.83
C TYR A 79 -21.07 -15.89 -17.57
N ILE A 80 -19.95 -15.31 -17.17
CA ILE A 80 -18.62 -15.61 -17.69
C ILE A 80 -17.65 -15.88 -16.55
N TYR A 81 -16.60 -16.63 -16.87
CA TYR A 81 -15.48 -16.91 -15.98
C TYR A 81 -14.22 -16.36 -16.62
N VAL A 82 -13.56 -15.46 -15.91
CA VAL A 82 -12.34 -14.78 -16.33
C VAL A 82 -11.18 -15.43 -15.58
N PRO A 83 -10.33 -16.22 -16.26
CA PRO A 83 -9.16 -16.81 -15.61
C PRO A 83 -8.14 -15.72 -15.24
N LEU A 84 -7.54 -15.86 -14.07
CA LEU A 84 -6.60 -14.90 -13.51
C LEU A 84 -5.24 -15.56 -13.30
N GLU A 85 -4.19 -14.81 -13.62
CA GLU A 85 -2.81 -15.15 -13.28
C GLU A 85 -2.15 -14.00 -12.54
N LYS A 86 -1.18 -14.35 -11.68
CA LYS A 86 -0.46 -13.37 -10.88
C LYS A 86 0.59 -12.67 -11.73
N ASP A 87 0.42 -11.37 -11.93
CA ASP A 87 1.43 -10.49 -12.52
C ASP A 87 2.00 -9.56 -11.42
N GLY A 88 3.22 -9.88 -10.97
CA GLY A 88 3.84 -9.21 -9.84
C GLY A 88 3.02 -9.35 -8.55
N ARG A 89 2.46 -8.22 -8.08
CA ARG A 89 1.57 -8.19 -6.89
C ARG A 89 0.09 -8.28 -7.24
N PHE A 90 -0.26 -8.08 -8.50
CA PHE A 90 -1.65 -8.03 -8.96
C PHE A 90 -2.04 -9.34 -9.64
N TRP A 91 -3.34 -9.50 -9.83
CA TRP A 91 -3.89 -10.56 -10.67
C TRP A 91 -4.54 -9.91 -11.88
N ASP A 92 -4.18 -10.42 -13.05
CA ASP A 92 -4.69 -9.92 -14.32
C ASP A 92 -5.32 -11.07 -15.11
N LEU A 93 -6.11 -10.71 -16.12
CA LEU A 93 -6.71 -11.66 -17.05
C LEU A 93 -5.62 -12.44 -17.76
N ALA A 94 -5.69 -13.76 -17.67
CA ALA A 94 -4.75 -14.65 -18.32
C ALA A 94 -5.47 -15.86 -18.93
N GLY A 95 -5.70 -15.81 -20.24
CA GLY A 95 -6.29 -16.91 -21.00
C GLY A 95 -7.67 -16.60 -21.56
N LYS A 96 -8.41 -17.66 -21.93
CA LYS A 96 -9.72 -17.53 -22.57
C LYS A 96 -10.84 -17.34 -21.56
N VAL A 97 -11.65 -16.31 -21.76
CA VAL A 97 -12.90 -16.07 -21.04
C VAL A 97 -13.97 -16.99 -21.62
N THR A 98 -14.71 -17.69 -20.76
CA THR A 98 -15.72 -18.66 -21.21
C THR A 98 -16.99 -18.59 -20.36
N LYS A 99 -18.11 -19.11 -20.87
CA LYS A 99 -19.35 -19.25 -20.09
C LYS A 99 -19.38 -20.47 -19.18
N LYS A 100 -18.39 -21.37 -19.31
CA LYS A 100 -18.32 -22.61 -18.54
C LYS A 100 -17.29 -22.47 -17.42
N MET A 101 -17.61 -22.99 -16.25
CA MET A 101 -16.68 -22.94 -15.13
C MET A 101 -15.41 -23.74 -15.47
N PRO A 102 -14.21 -23.13 -15.36
CA PRO A 102 -12.95 -23.84 -15.58
C PRO A 102 -12.76 -24.98 -14.59
N ALA A 103 -12.03 -26.03 -15.00
CA ALA A 103 -11.75 -27.19 -14.16
C ALA A 103 -10.70 -26.94 -13.06
N GLY A 104 -9.93 -25.85 -13.17
CA GLY A 104 -8.88 -25.49 -12.23
C GLY A 104 -8.32 -24.09 -12.52
N GLY A 105 -7.34 -23.68 -11.71
CA GLY A 105 -6.82 -22.31 -11.71
C GLY A 105 -7.66 -21.36 -10.87
N ILE A 106 -7.19 -20.12 -10.74
CA ILE A 106 -7.97 -19.03 -10.13
C ILE A 106 -8.70 -18.30 -11.24
N PHE A 107 -10.00 -18.09 -11.06
CA PHE A 107 -10.84 -17.39 -12.02
C PHE A 107 -11.92 -16.63 -11.26
N ILE A 108 -12.32 -15.49 -11.78
CA ILE A 108 -13.40 -14.67 -11.23
C ILE A 108 -14.65 -14.82 -12.09
N LYS A 109 -15.78 -15.03 -11.44
CA LYS A 109 -17.09 -15.13 -12.08
C LYS A 109 -17.70 -13.75 -12.19
N GLY A 110 -18.15 -13.38 -13.39
CA GLY A 110 -18.82 -12.12 -13.67
C GLY A 110 -20.08 -12.28 -14.51
N VAL A 111 -20.78 -11.17 -14.70
CA VAL A 111 -21.94 -11.03 -15.58
C VAL A 111 -21.61 -9.97 -16.63
N VAL A 112 -21.90 -10.29 -17.89
CA VAL A 112 -21.69 -9.35 -19.00
C VAL A 112 -22.72 -8.23 -18.92
N GLU A 113 -22.25 -6.99 -18.78
CA GLU A 113 -23.09 -5.79 -18.71
C GLU A 113 -23.32 -5.18 -20.10
N ASN A 114 -22.28 -5.15 -20.92
CA ASN A 114 -22.32 -4.60 -22.28
C ASN A 114 -21.40 -5.40 -23.21
N VAL A 115 -21.71 -5.37 -24.50
CA VAL A 115 -20.92 -6.02 -25.56
C VAL A 115 -20.85 -5.09 -26.76
N ASP A 116 -19.69 -5.03 -27.40
CA ASP A 116 -19.49 -4.34 -28.67
C ASP A 116 -19.09 -5.34 -29.76
N TYR A 117 -19.78 -5.25 -30.90
CA TYR A 117 -19.66 -6.17 -32.02
C TYR A 117 -19.45 -5.40 -33.32
N ALA A 118 -18.34 -5.66 -34.01
CA ALA A 118 -18.13 -5.26 -35.39
C ALA A 118 -18.58 -6.38 -36.33
N GLY A 119 -19.87 -6.35 -36.69
CA GLY A 119 -20.50 -7.44 -37.45
C GLY A 119 -20.67 -8.69 -36.60
N ASP A 120 -20.02 -9.80 -36.97
CA ASP A 120 -20.02 -11.05 -36.17
C ASP A 120 -18.80 -11.16 -35.24
N PHE A 121 -17.86 -10.22 -35.28
CA PHE A 121 -16.67 -10.21 -34.44
C PHE A 121 -16.94 -9.44 -33.14
N LEU A 122 -16.70 -10.08 -32.00
CA LEU A 122 -16.74 -9.41 -30.69
C LEU A 122 -15.48 -8.56 -30.56
N GLU A 123 -15.61 -7.25 -30.38
CA GLU A 123 -14.48 -6.34 -30.14
C GLU A 123 -14.18 -6.21 -28.66
N GLU A 124 -15.22 -6.01 -27.85
CA GLU A 124 -15.09 -5.80 -26.41
C GLU A 124 -16.33 -6.32 -25.68
N ALA A 125 -16.13 -6.85 -24.47
CA ALA A 125 -17.20 -7.10 -23.52
C ALA A 125 -16.88 -6.44 -22.18
N GLN A 126 -17.89 -5.83 -21.56
CA GLN A 126 -17.78 -5.25 -20.22
C GLN A 126 -18.42 -6.17 -19.20
N ALA A 127 -17.70 -6.46 -18.12
CA ALA A 127 -18.11 -7.42 -17.10
C ALA A 127 -18.21 -6.78 -15.71
N LEU A 128 -19.24 -7.19 -14.97
CA LEU A 128 -19.44 -6.89 -13.55
C LEU A 128 -19.23 -8.14 -12.71
N TYR A 129 -18.50 -8.01 -11.61
CA TYR A 129 -18.14 -9.06 -10.67
C TYR A 129 -18.99 -9.06 -9.40
N GLY A 130 -19.82 -8.03 -9.19
CA GLY A 130 -20.67 -7.88 -8.01
C GLY A 130 -19.92 -7.35 -6.79
N ILE A 131 -18.76 -6.71 -7.01
CA ILE A 131 -17.88 -6.10 -6.01
C ILE A 131 -17.47 -4.67 -6.41
N GLU A 132 -18.18 -4.05 -7.36
CA GLU A 132 -17.96 -2.70 -7.89
C GLU A 132 -18.49 -1.60 -6.96
N GLU A 133 -19.40 -1.95 -6.04
CA GLU A 133 -20.02 -1.03 -5.10
C GLU A 133 -19.50 -1.28 -3.67
N PHE A 134 -19.09 -0.20 -3.01
CA PHE A 134 -18.67 -0.25 -1.62
C PHE A 134 -19.32 0.84 -0.79
N PHE A 135 -20.00 0.44 0.28
CA PHE A 135 -20.68 1.35 1.20
C PHE A 135 -19.69 1.97 2.18
N ILE A 136 -19.75 3.28 2.34
CA ILE A 136 -18.79 4.03 3.13
C ILE A 136 -19.51 4.78 4.26
N PRO A 137 -18.83 5.01 5.41
CA PRO A 137 -19.42 5.83 6.47
C PRO A 137 -19.78 7.23 5.97
N GLU A 138 -20.91 7.78 6.42
CA GLU A 138 -21.34 9.12 6.01
C GLU A 138 -20.26 10.20 6.27
N ASN A 139 -20.09 11.10 5.31
CA ASN A 139 -19.11 12.17 5.21
C ASN A 139 -17.63 11.74 5.05
N SER A 140 -17.34 10.46 4.83
CA SER A 140 -15.95 9.97 4.65
C SER A 140 -15.45 9.99 3.20
N GLY A 141 -16.31 10.30 2.23
CA GLY A 141 -16.00 10.20 0.79
C GLY A 141 -15.66 11.49 0.03
N ARG A 142 -15.77 12.67 0.65
CA ARG A 142 -15.77 13.96 -0.09
C ARG A 142 -14.41 14.38 -0.68
N ASP A 143 -13.31 13.92 -0.09
CA ASP A 143 -11.95 14.29 -0.52
C ASP A 143 -11.13 13.10 -1.02
N LEU A 144 -11.77 11.95 -1.25
CA LEU A 144 -11.07 10.74 -1.68
C LEU A 144 -10.87 10.72 -3.18
N ARG A 145 -9.60 10.64 -3.57
CA ARG A 145 -9.18 10.32 -4.94
C ARG A 145 -8.81 8.86 -5.01
N PHE A 146 -9.33 8.17 -6.02
CA PHE A 146 -9.11 6.74 -6.25
C PHE A 146 -8.07 6.48 -7.34
N ASP A 147 -7.24 7.48 -7.63
CA ASP A 147 -6.31 7.51 -8.78
C ASP A 147 -5.30 6.33 -8.77
N ASP A 148 -5.06 5.70 -7.61
CA ASP A 148 -4.20 4.51 -7.43
C ASP A 148 -4.81 3.43 -6.52
N GLY A 149 -6.14 3.31 -6.48
CA GLY A 149 -6.73 2.33 -5.57
C GLY A 149 -6.68 0.89 -6.10
N LEU A 150 -6.73 -0.06 -5.17
CA LEU A 150 -6.73 -1.48 -5.46
C LEU A 150 -7.60 -2.19 -4.45
N THR A 151 -8.02 -3.40 -4.77
CA THR A 151 -8.84 -4.21 -3.86
C THR A 151 -8.16 -5.52 -3.54
N LEU A 152 -8.27 -5.94 -2.30
CA LEU A 152 -8.07 -7.34 -1.91
C LEU A 152 -9.42 -8.04 -2.01
N VAL A 153 -9.48 -9.07 -2.84
CA VAL A 153 -10.67 -9.86 -3.09
C VAL A 153 -10.39 -11.31 -2.74
N SER A 154 -11.34 -11.95 -2.07
CA SER A 154 -11.31 -13.39 -1.84
C SER A 154 -12.23 -14.08 -2.82
N ILE A 155 -11.69 -15.03 -3.58
CA ILE A 155 -12.40 -15.75 -4.63
C ILE A 155 -12.70 -17.18 -4.16
N GLY A 156 -13.97 -17.52 -4.13
CA GLY A 156 -14.44 -18.87 -3.79
C GLY A 156 -14.11 -19.89 -4.89
N PRO A 157 -14.25 -21.20 -4.60
CA PRO A 157 -13.91 -22.28 -5.53
C PRO A 157 -14.77 -22.29 -6.82
N LYS A 158 -15.88 -21.57 -6.85
CA LYS A 158 -16.75 -21.40 -8.03
C LYS A 158 -16.54 -20.06 -8.75
N GLY A 159 -15.50 -19.32 -8.37
CA GLY A 159 -15.19 -18.00 -8.88
C GLY A 159 -15.99 -16.86 -8.25
N ASP A 160 -16.82 -17.14 -7.23
CA ASP A 160 -17.62 -16.11 -6.55
C ASP A 160 -16.69 -15.15 -5.77
N PRO A 161 -16.65 -13.85 -6.11
CA PRO A 161 -15.75 -12.91 -5.44
C PRO A 161 -16.42 -12.27 -4.22
N VAL A 162 -15.62 -12.00 -3.19
CA VAL A 162 -16.01 -11.19 -2.04
C VAL A 162 -14.90 -10.19 -1.76
N LEU A 163 -15.24 -8.90 -1.82
CA LEU A 163 -14.35 -7.80 -1.47
C LEU A 163 -13.97 -7.89 0.02
N LYS A 164 -12.68 -7.97 0.32
CA LYS A 164 -12.14 -7.97 1.70
C LYS A 164 -11.78 -6.57 2.17
N GLN A 165 -11.08 -5.81 1.32
CA GLN A 165 -10.50 -4.53 1.69
C GLN A 165 -10.23 -3.71 0.43
N ILE A 166 -10.61 -2.43 0.45
CA ILE A 166 -10.12 -1.45 -0.54
C ILE A 166 -8.83 -0.86 0.01
N TYR A 167 -7.88 -0.58 -0.85
CA TYR A 167 -6.69 0.18 -0.55
C TYR A 167 -6.67 1.42 -1.40
N ILE A 168 -6.46 2.58 -0.79
CA ILE A 168 -6.28 3.85 -1.46
C ILE A 168 -4.88 4.33 -1.09
N ASN A 169 -4.06 4.66 -2.08
CA ASN A 169 -2.67 5.09 -1.87
C ASN A 169 -1.89 4.09 -0.98
N GLY A 170 -2.12 2.78 -1.20
CA GLY A 170 -1.48 1.70 -0.46
C GLY A 170 -1.97 1.48 0.99
N LYS A 171 -2.89 2.30 1.51
CA LYS A 171 -3.47 2.13 2.86
C LYS A 171 -4.83 1.43 2.79
N PRO A 172 -5.14 0.50 3.72
CA PRO A 172 -6.48 -0.07 3.80
C PRO A 172 -7.48 1.04 4.11
N TRP A 173 -8.50 1.16 3.27
CA TRP A 173 -9.56 2.12 3.37
C TRP A 173 -10.95 1.45 3.35
N PRO A 174 -11.88 1.84 4.23
CA PRO A 174 -11.65 2.67 5.42
C PRO A 174 -10.64 1.99 6.34
N ALA A 175 -9.91 2.80 7.12
CA ALA A 175 -9.02 2.28 8.15
C ALA A 175 -9.86 1.43 9.12
N LYS A 176 -9.35 0.27 9.54
CA LYS A 176 -10.04 -0.53 10.56
C LYS A 176 -10.12 0.29 11.84
N ASP A 177 -11.34 0.67 12.24
CA ASP A 177 -11.57 1.31 13.54
C ASP A 177 -11.16 0.34 14.66
N PRO A 178 -10.48 0.82 15.73
CA PRO A 178 -10.12 -0.02 16.88
C PRO A 178 -11.30 -0.64 17.66
N ILE A 179 -12.55 -0.37 17.25
CA ILE A 179 -13.74 -0.60 18.09
C ILE A 179 -14.55 -1.84 17.68
N SER A 180 -14.22 -2.58 16.61
CA SER A 180 -15.04 -3.75 16.20
C SER A 180 -14.38 -5.14 16.25
N SER A 181 -13.10 -5.29 16.59
CA SER A 181 -12.53 -6.61 16.88
C SER A 181 -12.49 -6.85 18.39
N GLY A 182 -13.52 -7.53 18.90
CA GLY A 182 -13.54 -8.04 20.26
C GLY A 182 -12.34 -8.94 20.54
N LYS A 183 -11.71 -8.73 21.69
CA LYS A 183 -10.77 -9.61 22.41
C LYS A 183 -10.13 -10.73 21.58
N GLU A 184 -8.99 -10.43 20.95
CA GLU A 184 -7.95 -11.44 20.74
C GLU A 184 -6.88 -11.23 21.82
N GLU A 185 -6.89 -12.14 22.77
CA GLU A 185 -5.92 -12.27 23.85
C GLU A 185 -4.65 -12.84 23.22
N SER A 186 -3.60 -12.00 23.07
CA SER A 186 -2.30 -12.43 22.54
C SER A 186 -1.77 -13.58 23.40
N SER A 187 -1.68 -14.78 22.83
CA SER A 187 -1.18 -15.95 23.53
C SER A 187 0.31 -15.82 23.82
N GLU A 188 0.75 -16.36 24.96
CA GLU A 188 2.14 -16.31 25.42
C GLU A 188 3.14 -16.93 24.43
N ASP A 189 2.66 -17.76 23.50
CA ASP A 189 3.46 -18.40 22.44
C ASP A 189 4.03 -17.38 21.44
N GLU A 190 3.33 -16.27 21.16
CA GLU A 190 3.78 -15.23 20.23
C GLU A 190 4.92 -14.38 20.83
N LYS A 191 4.90 -14.18 22.15
CA LYS A 191 5.97 -13.47 22.88
C LYS A 191 7.25 -14.30 23.02
N VAL A 192 7.14 -15.63 23.02
CA VAL A 192 8.30 -16.54 23.07
C VAL A 192 8.97 -16.62 21.70
N PHE A 193 8.19 -16.63 20.61
CA PHE A 193 8.73 -16.63 19.24
C PHE A 193 9.53 -15.35 18.93
N LEU A 194 9.02 -14.18 19.34
CA LEU A 194 9.68 -12.88 19.16
C LEU A 194 11.00 -12.72 19.92
N LYS A 195 11.19 -13.43 21.04
CA LYS A 195 12.46 -13.39 21.80
C LYS A 195 13.54 -14.30 21.20
N GLU A 196 13.16 -15.41 20.57
CA GLU A 196 14.14 -16.30 19.93
C GLU A 196 14.70 -15.73 18.64
N GLU A 197 13.89 -15.00 17.86
CA GLU A 197 14.30 -14.40 16.58
C GLU A 197 15.32 -13.26 16.77
N ILE A 198 15.13 -12.42 17.80
CA ILE A 198 16.07 -11.33 18.17
C ILE A 198 17.43 -11.89 18.63
N SER A 199 17.47 -13.09 19.23
CA SER A 199 18.71 -13.71 19.68
C SER A 199 19.49 -14.41 18.55
N LYS A 200 18.81 -14.82 17.47
CA LYS A 200 19.42 -15.56 16.34
C LYS A 200 20.10 -14.66 15.32
N ASP A 201 19.68 -13.40 15.19
CA ASP A 201 20.33 -12.44 14.28
C ASP A 201 21.68 -11.92 14.76
N THR A 202 22.14 -12.32 15.96
CA THR A 202 23.49 -11.96 16.42
C THR A 202 24.59 -12.87 15.86
N HIS A 203 24.28 -14.03 15.27
CA HIS A 203 25.31 -14.93 14.69
C HIS A 203 24.86 -15.54 13.35
N SER A 204 25.02 -14.81 12.24
CA SER A 204 25.56 -15.35 10.97
C SER A 204 25.48 -14.32 9.84
N SER A 205 26.59 -13.62 9.58
CA SER A 205 27.27 -13.66 8.27
C SER A 205 28.45 -12.69 8.29
N ALA A 206 29.64 -13.26 8.42
CA ALA A 206 30.87 -12.57 8.13
C ALA A 206 30.96 -12.31 6.61
N SER A 207 30.85 -11.05 6.21
CA SER A 207 31.52 -10.53 5.01
C SER A 207 31.81 -9.03 5.22
N GLY A 208 33.11 -8.73 5.29
CA GLY A 208 33.75 -7.40 5.23
C GLY A 208 32.97 -6.18 5.70
N HIS A 209 32.87 -5.94 7.01
CA HIS A 209 32.49 -4.62 7.52
C HIS A 209 33.75 -3.77 7.75
N THR A 210 33.94 -2.73 6.95
CA THR A 210 34.81 -1.60 7.31
C THR A 210 34.08 -0.80 8.40
N PRO A 211 34.71 -0.48 9.55
CA PRO A 211 34.03 0.28 10.59
C PRO A 211 33.63 1.67 10.06
N VAL A 212 32.37 2.04 10.24
CA VAL A 212 31.87 3.39 9.95
C VAL A 212 32.54 4.35 10.95
N VAL A 213 33.46 5.19 10.46
CA VAL A 213 34.09 6.24 11.27
C VAL A 213 33.29 7.53 11.05
N LEU A 214 32.42 7.86 12.00
CA LEU A 214 31.84 9.20 12.07
C LEU A 214 32.91 10.19 12.58
N THR A 215 32.92 11.42 12.06
CA THR A 215 33.82 12.46 12.58
C THR A 215 33.36 12.94 13.97
N LYS A 216 34.16 13.76 14.67
CA LYS A 216 33.70 14.47 15.88
C LYS A 216 33.01 15.81 15.57
N GLU A 217 32.85 16.16 14.29
CA GLU A 217 32.28 17.44 13.87
C GLU A 217 30.74 17.37 13.94
N LYS A 218 30.12 18.21 14.77
CA LYS A 218 28.66 18.39 14.80
C LYS A 218 28.26 19.49 13.83
N ILE A 219 27.20 19.25 13.06
CA ILE A 219 26.52 20.27 12.25
C ILE A 219 25.26 20.67 13.00
N THR A 220 25.08 21.97 13.19
CA THR A 220 23.83 22.57 13.64
C THR A 220 23.11 23.17 12.43
N ASP A 221 21.79 22.99 12.35
CA ASP A 221 21.04 23.56 11.24
C ASP A 221 21.00 25.10 11.30
N PRO A 222 20.83 25.79 10.16
CA PRO A 222 20.87 27.25 10.08
C PRO A 222 19.90 28.02 10.99
N ALA A 223 18.82 27.39 11.42
CA ALA A 223 17.82 28.00 12.29
C ALA A 223 17.93 27.54 13.75
N GLY A 224 18.86 26.64 14.07
CA GLY A 224 19.18 26.22 15.44
C GLY A 224 18.14 25.32 16.09
N PHE A 225 17.41 24.52 15.31
CA PHE A 225 16.41 23.55 15.77
C PHE A 225 17.01 22.18 16.12
N TYR A 226 18.08 21.76 15.46
CA TYR A 226 18.72 20.46 15.68
C TYR A 226 20.21 20.48 15.35
N GLN A 227 20.91 19.47 15.84
CA GLN A 227 22.28 19.16 15.46
C GLN A 227 22.51 17.66 15.34
N PHE A 228 23.52 17.26 14.57
CA PHE A 228 23.92 15.86 14.41
C PHE A 228 25.40 15.76 14.03
N VAL A 229 25.97 14.56 14.17
CA VAL A 229 27.37 14.32 13.80
C VAL A 229 27.51 14.15 12.29
N LYS A 230 28.44 14.91 11.69
CA LYS A 230 28.74 14.85 10.27
C LYS A 230 29.48 13.56 9.91
N PRO A 231 29.01 12.78 8.92
CA PRO A 231 29.76 11.63 8.42
C PRO A 231 31.08 12.04 7.75
N ASP A 232 32.13 11.23 7.91
CA ASP A 232 33.44 11.53 7.35
C ASP A 232 33.44 11.49 5.82
N GLY A 233 34.16 12.41 5.18
CA GLY A 233 34.24 12.52 3.73
C GLY A 233 32.96 13.04 3.03
N TRP A 234 31.96 13.50 3.77
CA TRP A 234 30.76 14.15 3.22
C TRP A 234 30.94 15.66 3.08
N ARG A 235 30.39 16.23 2.01
CA ARG A 235 30.35 17.67 1.79
C ARG A 235 28.94 18.23 2.05
N ILE A 236 28.87 19.46 2.52
CA ILE A 236 27.60 20.21 2.62
C ILE A 236 27.33 20.82 1.25
N ARG A 237 26.26 20.38 0.58
CA ARG A 237 25.82 20.90 -0.71
C ARG A 237 24.99 22.17 -0.56
N SER A 238 24.14 22.23 0.46
CA SER A 238 23.29 23.37 0.76
C SER A 238 23.03 23.44 2.27
N SER A 239 22.95 24.66 2.79
CA SER A 239 22.59 24.94 4.18
C SER A 239 21.94 26.31 4.24
N SER A 240 20.62 26.37 4.40
CA SER A 240 19.84 27.62 4.41
C SER A 240 18.72 27.58 5.45
N GLY A 241 18.31 28.74 5.95
CA GLY A 241 17.24 28.84 6.94
C GLY A 241 16.50 30.17 6.88
N THR A 242 15.18 30.10 7.03
CA THR A 242 14.28 31.25 7.17
C THR A 242 13.29 30.92 8.29
N PRO A 243 13.62 31.17 9.58
CA PRO A 243 12.86 30.62 10.70
C PRO A 243 11.34 30.90 10.68
N GLY A 244 10.93 32.05 10.12
CA GLY A 244 9.52 32.43 9.96
C GLY A 244 8.85 32.02 8.64
N GLY A 245 9.59 31.40 7.71
CA GLY A 245 9.09 30.95 6.41
C GLY A 245 8.42 29.57 6.48
N GLY A 246 7.70 29.16 5.42
CA GLY A 246 7.07 27.83 5.37
C GLY A 246 8.08 26.69 5.52
N LEU A 247 9.20 26.77 4.78
CA LEU A 247 10.41 25.96 5.01
C LEU A 247 11.34 26.74 5.95
N ALA A 248 11.40 26.33 7.20
CA ALA A 248 12.11 27.03 8.26
C ALA A 248 13.62 26.81 8.20
N SER A 249 14.06 25.61 7.80
CA SER A 249 15.48 25.23 7.67
C SER A 249 15.67 24.09 6.67
N GLN A 250 16.80 24.05 5.96
CA GLN A 250 17.20 22.92 5.12
C GLN A 250 18.72 22.75 5.10
N VAL A 251 19.17 21.51 5.32
CA VAL A 251 20.56 21.10 5.17
C VAL A 251 20.64 19.89 4.23
N ILE A 252 21.51 19.98 3.23
CA ILE A 252 21.75 18.89 2.26
C ILE A 252 23.23 18.53 2.28
N LEU A 253 23.52 17.26 2.53
CA LEU A 253 24.84 16.68 2.46
C LEU A 253 24.89 15.54 1.44
N GLU A 254 26.08 15.26 0.95
CA GLU A 254 26.33 14.14 0.05
C GLU A 254 27.80 13.68 0.14
N THR A 255 28.05 12.43 -0.24
CA THR A 255 29.42 11.95 -0.43
C THR A 255 30.08 12.70 -1.60
N ASN A 256 31.40 12.84 -1.57
CA ASN A 256 32.14 13.53 -2.65
C ASN A 256 31.95 12.91 -4.05
N ASN A 257 31.65 11.61 -4.12
CA ASN A 257 31.40 10.87 -5.36
C ASN A 257 29.90 10.68 -5.68
N PHE A 258 29.00 11.36 -4.96
CA PHE A 258 27.56 11.18 -5.13
C PHE A 258 27.14 11.47 -6.58
N SER A 259 26.37 10.55 -7.17
CA SER A 259 25.82 10.72 -8.51
C SER A 259 24.45 10.05 -8.65
N SER A 260 23.59 10.67 -9.47
CA SER A 260 22.28 10.13 -9.83
C SER A 260 21.96 10.44 -11.29
N THR A 261 21.22 9.55 -11.95
CA THR A 261 20.73 9.73 -13.32
C THR A 261 19.22 9.55 -13.39
N MET A 262 18.57 10.13 -14.39
CA MET A 262 17.18 9.79 -14.73
C MET A 262 17.18 8.64 -15.74
N ILE A 263 16.28 7.69 -15.56
CA ILE A 263 16.09 6.53 -16.43
C ILE A 263 14.62 6.50 -16.82
N SER A 264 14.32 6.34 -18.10
CA SER A 264 12.96 6.11 -18.58
C SER A 264 12.73 4.62 -18.75
N SER A 265 11.70 4.08 -18.10
CA SER A 265 11.18 2.73 -18.34
C SER A 265 9.67 2.85 -18.51
N ASP A 266 9.13 2.31 -19.60
CA ASP A 266 7.67 2.25 -19.83
C ASP A 266 6.98 3.62 -19.80
N GLY A 267 7.68 4.67 -20.27
CA GLY A 267 7.17 6.05 -20.30
C GLY A 267 7.26 6.79 -18.96
N VAL A 268 7.75 6.16 -17.90
CA VAL A 268 7.92 6.75 -16.57
C VAL A 268 9.40 7.08 -16.32
N TYR A 269 9.68 8.34 -16.00
CA TYR A 269 11.02 8.76 -15.59
C TYR A 269 11.26 8.42 -14.12
N LYS A 270 12.32 7.64 -13.87
CA LYS A 270 12.75 7.22 -12.54
C LYS A 270 14.16 7.75 -12.24
N LYS A 271 14.41 8.21 -11.02
CA LYS A 271 15.74 8.65 -10.59
C LYS A 271 16.55 7.48 -10.01
N LYS A 272 17.66 7.12 -10.65
CA LYS A 272 18.59 6.09 -10.18
C LYS A 272 19.78 6.73 -9.47
N TYR A 273 20.08 6.30 -8.25
CA TYR A 273 21.34 6.63 -7.59
C TYR A 273 22.41 5.68 -8.11
N THR A 274 23.55 6.22 -8.55
CA THR A 274 24.57 5.43 -9.24
C THR A 274 25.85 5.30 -8.43
N ALA A 275 26.15 6.26 -7.56
CA ALA A 275 27.25 6.15 -6.60
C ALA A 275 27.00 7.03 -5.37
N GLY A 276 27.56 6.62 -4.23
CA GLY A 276 27.54 7.41 -3.01
C GLY A 276 26.18 7.49 -2.32
N ALA A 277 26.01 8.51 -1.48
CA ALA A 277 24.78 8.76 -0.74
C ALA A 277 24.50 10.26 -0.56
N THR A 278 23.24 10.61 -0.31
CA THR A 278 22.79 11.98 0.01
C THR A 278 21.85 11.98 1.20
N LEU A 279 21.91 13.05 2.00
CA LEU A 279 21.08 13.31 3.16
C LEU A 279 20.47 14.71 3.01
N ASN A 280 19.15 14.83 3.08
CA ASN A 280 18.42 16.09 3.07
C ASN A 280 17.55 16.17 4.32
N ILE A 281 17.83 17.14 5.19
CA ILE A 281 17.05 17.39 6.38
C ILE A 281 16.32 18.71 6.22
N SER A 282 14.99 18.68 6.24
CA SER A 282 14.13 19.84 6.07
C SER A 282 13.25 20.06 7.30
N VAL A 283 13.16 21.30 7.76
CA VAL A 283 12.29 21.71 8.88
C VAL A 283 11.21 22.61 8.34
N VAL A 284 9.96 22.25 8.63
CA VAL A 284 8.78 22.96 8.17
C VAL A 284 8.01 23.45 9.39
N ASN A 285 7.46 24.66 9.29
CA ASN A 285 6.64 25.23 10.35
C ASN A 285 5.26 24.56 10.39
N GLY A 286 4.80 24.20 11.60
CA GLY A 286 3.58 23.45 11.85
C GLY A 286 3.84 21.95 11.99
N GLU A 287 3.00 21.28 12.79
CA GLU A 287 2.94 19.81 12.80
C GLU A 287 2.25 19.33 11.54
N ARG A 288 2.75 18.22 10.98
CA ARG A 288 2.15 17.57 9.81
C ARG A 288 2.10 16.09 10.07
N GLU A 289 1.04 15.45 9.58
CA GLU A 289 1.14 14.01 9.36
C GLU A 289 2.23 13.76 8.32
N PRO A 290 3.00 12.67 8.46
CA PRO A 290 3.99 12.28 7.45
C PRO A 290 3.32 12.19 6.07
N ASP A 291 3.68 13.12 5.19
CA ASP A 291 3.30 13.12 3.78
C ASP A 291 4.35 12.31 3.01
N HIS A 292 3.92 11.26 2.35
CA HIS A 292 4.80 10.27 1.74
C HIS A 292 4.84 10.34 0.22
N ASP A 293 4.09 11.26 -0.42
CA ASP A 293 3.93 11.28 -1.88
C ASP A 293 3.61 9.84 -2.41
N ASN A 294 3.90 9.54 -3.67
CA ASN A 294 3.66 8.21 -4.27
C ASN A 294 4.65 7.10 -3.80
N ALA A 295 5.32 7.25 -2.66
CA ALA A 295 6.35 6.33 -2.18
C ALA A 295 5.78 5.14 -1.41
N GLN A 296 6.15 3.90 -1.76
CA GLN A 296 5.75 2.69 -1.05
C GLN A 296 6.52 2.56 0.28
N ILE A 297 5.80 2.33 1.39
CA ILE A 297 6.35 2.13 2.74
C ILE A 297 6.59 0.63 2.96
N PHE A 298 7.84 0.23 3.23
CA PHE A 298 8.24 -1.18 3.38
C PHE A 298 8.33 -1.63 4.84
N GLU A 299 8.74 -0.74 5.74
CA GLU A 299 8.86 -1.02 7.18
C GLU A 299 8.53 0.23 7.99
N ASN A 300 7.77 0.06 9.07
CA ASN A 300 7.45 1.10 10.05
C ASN A 300 8.10 0.74 11.38
N TYR A 301 8.95 1.61 11.91
CA TYR A 301 9.47 1.49 13.27
C TYR A 301 9.27 2.81 14.00
N ARG A 302 9.03 2.75 15.31
CA ARG A 302 9.15 3.93 16.16
C ARG A 302 10.60 4.06 16.57
N ILE A 303 11.22 5.20 16.27
CA ILE A 303 12.54 5.53 16.82
C ILE A 303 12.31 6.41 18.04
N THR A 304 12.98 6.05 19.14
CA THR A 304 13.08 6.90 20.32
C THR A 304 14.38 7.68 20.22
N MET A 305 14.28 9.00 20.11
CA MET A 305 15.43 9.91 20.22
C MET A 305 15.43 10.53 21.63
N ASP A 306 16.55 10.44 22.34
CA ASP A 306 16.81 10.99 23.68
C ASP A 306 15.72 10.73 24.73
N ASP A 307 15.30 9.45 24.86
CA ASP A 307 14.36 8.96 25.88
C ASP A 307 12.99 9.68 25.96
N TYR A 308 12.70 10.63 25.06
CA TYR A 308 11.53 11.50 25.17
C TYR A 308 10.73 11.76 23.88
N MET A 309 11.15 11.29 22.71
CA MET A 309 10.42 11.60 21.47
C MET A 309 10.14 10.39 20.59
N ILE A 310 8.86 10.26 20.20
CA ILE A 310 8.31 9.26 19.28
C ILE A 310 8.21 9.93 17.90
N GLY A 311 9.13 9.61 17.00
CA GLY A 311 9.00 9.91 15.58
C GLY A 311 8.59 8.66 14.80
N ASP A 312 7.83 8.85 13.72
CA ASP A 312 7.50 7.77 12.79
C ASP A 312 8.65 7.66 11.76
N PHE A 313 9.36 6.54 11.81
CA PHE A 313 10.41 6.21 10.85
C PHE A 313 9.84 5.32 9.76
N HIS A 314 10.12 5.69 8.51
CA HIS A 314 9.64 4.96 7.35
C HIS A 314 10.83 4.57 6.45
N ARG A 315 10.90 3.29 6.10
CA ARG A 315 11.78 2.79 5.04
C ARG A 315 11.03 2.81 3.71
N PHE A 316 11.55 3.52 2.71
CA PHE A 316 10.93 3.66 1.40
C PHE A 316 11.65 2.81 0.36
N SER A 317 10.89 2.34 -0.62
CA SER A 317 11.39 2.17 -1.98
C SER A 317 10.38 2.86 -2.88
N GLU A 318 10.74 4.05 -3.36
CA GLU A 318 9.86 4.77 -4.25
C GLU A 318 9.74 4.00 -5.57
N PRO A 319 8.54 3.84 -6.15
CA PRO A 319 8.38 3.24 -7.49
C PRO A 319 9.07 4.07 -8.58
N VAL A 320 9.41 5.33 -8.29
CA VAL A 320 10.07 6.31 -9.14
C VAL A 320 11.60 6.34 -8.94
N PHE A 321 12.17 5.48 -8.08
CA PHE A 321 13.60 5.49 -7.79
C PHE A 321 14.23 4.10 -7.90
N LEU A 322 15.44 4.05 -8.43
CA LEU A 322 16.26 2.83 -8.48
C LEU A 322 17.40 3.01 -7.47
N GLY A 323 17.22 2.45 -6.28
CA GLY A 323 18.08 2.59 -5.10
C GLY A 323 17.24 2.49 -3.82
N GLU A 324 17.88 2.71 -2.67
CA GLU A 324 17.22 2.74 -1.37
C GLU A 324 17.06 4.17 -0.86
N LEU A 325 15.82 4.56 -0.60
CA LEU A 325 15.47 5.83 0.03
C LEU A 325 14.95 5.56 1.45
N ARG A 326 15.28 6.43 2.39
CA ARG A 326 14.81 6.40 3.78
C ARG A 326 14.33 7.79 4.13
N ASP A 327 13.26 7.89 4.89
CA ASP A 327 12.68 9.17 5.28
C ASP A 327 12.18 9.03 6.73
N ALA A 328 12.69 9.87 7.62
CA ALA A 328 12.19 9.93 8.99
C ALA A 328 11.39 11.22 9.18
N HIS A 329 10.21 11.12 9.79
CA HIS A 329 9.32 12.24 10.04
C HIS A 329 9.18 12.45 11.54
N VAL A 330 9.51 13.64 12.01
CA VAL A 330 9.46 13.98 13.43
C VAL A 330 8.68 15.27 13.63
N ASN A 331 7.60 15.21 14.39
CA ASN A 331 6.94 16.40 14.92
C ASN A 331 7.58 16.76 16.27
N PHE A 332 8.17 17.96 16.36
CA PHE A 332 8.80 18.46 17.59
C PHE A 332 8.57 19.96 17.73
N GLN A 333 8.02 20.39 18.88
CA GLN A 333 7.79 21.79 19.23
C GLN A 333 7.05 22.60 18.13
N GLY A 334 6.01 22.00 17.53
CA GLY A 334 5.25 22.66 16.46
C GLY A 334 5.99 22.76 15.13
N LYS A 335 7.04 21.96 14.93
CA LYS A 335 7.77 21.81 13.65
C LYS A 335 7.64 20.38 13.16
N HIS A 336 7.56 20.23 11.84
CA HIS A 336 7.68 18.94 11.16
C HIS A 336 9.05 18.84 10.49
N ILE A 337 9.83 17.85 10.92
CA ILE A 337 11.22 17.62 10.51
C ILE A 337 11.26 16.36 9.65
N ILE A 338 11.82 16.49 8.45
CA ILE A 338 11.91 15.42 7.46
C ILE A 338 13.40 15.12 7.24
N ILE A 339 13.84 13.90 7.55
CA ILE A 339 15.21 13.42 7.38
C ILE A 339 15.23 12.42 6.23
N ARG A 340 15.60 12.86 5.02
CA ARG A 340 15.65 12.06 3.79
C ARG A 340 17.05 11.56 3.48
N TYR A 341 17.26 10.26 3.42
CA TYR A 341 18.54 9.63 3.10
C TYR A 341 18.41 8.70 1.89
N ALA A 342 19.28 8.84 0.88
CA ALA A 342 19.24 8.03 -0.33
C ALA A 342 20.61 7.48 -0.71
N HIS A 343 20.65 6.21 -1.13
CA HIS A 343 21.86 5.55 -1.61
C HIS A 343 21.54 4.37 -2.56
N ASP A 344 22.55 3.86 -3.27
CA ASP A 344 22.45 2.58 -3.99
C ASP A 344 23.11 1.48 -3.15
N PRO A 345 22.37 0.50 -2.59
CA PRO A 345 22.93 -0.52 -1.71
C PRO A 345 23.94 -1.43 -2.44
N ALA A 346 23.84 -1.55 -3.77
CA ALA A 346 24.78 -2.36 -4.55
C ALA A 346 26.17 -1.68 -4.64
N ASN A 347 26.20 -0.35 -4.76
CA ASN A 347 27.43 0.42 -4.93
C ASN A 347 27.90 1.13 -3.64
N PHE A 348 27.06 1.16 -2.61
CA PHE A 348 27.34 1.80 -1.32
C PHE A 348 26.74 1.00 -0.15
N PRO A 349 27.22 -0.24 0.09
CA PRO A 349 26.58 -1.19 1.02
C PRO A 349 26.61 -0.74 2.49
N SER A 350 27.54 0.14 2.89
CA SER A 350 27.59 0.72 4.24
C SER A 350 26.55 1.81 4.48
N GLY A 351 25.70 2.11 3.50
CA GLY A 351 24.78 3.24 3.55
C GLY A 351 23.76 3.15 4.69
N GLU A 352 23.26 1.94 4.98
CA GLU A 352 22.30 1.71 6.06
C GLU A 352 22.90 1.96 7.44
N ASP A 353 24.12 1.48 7.69
CA ASP A 353 24.80 1.67 8.97
C ASP A 353 25.14 3.14 9.21
N ILE A 354 25.58 3.86 8.17
CA ILE A 354 25.85 5.30 8.26
C ILE A 354 24.58 6.06 8.63
N PHE A 355 23.44 5.71 8.04
CA PHE A 355 22.18 6.37 8.34
C PHE A 355 21.73 6.13 9.78
N LYS A 356 21.85 4.89 10.28
CA LYS A 356 21.56 4.56 11.69
C LYS A 356 22.44 5.37 12.65
N GLU A 357 23.72 5.51 12.35
CA GLU A 357 24.64 6.29 13.17
C GLU A 357 24.35 7.80 13.13
N ILE A 358 23.90 8.36 11.99
CA ILE A 358 23.40 9.74 11.90
C ILE A 358 22.21 9.93 12.86
N LEU A 359 21.22 9.04 12.80
CA LEU A 359 20.01 9.13 13.63
C LEU A 359 20.32 9.02 15.12
N LYS A 360 21.26 8.15 15.53
CA LYS A 360 21.72 8.04 16.92
C LYS A 360 22.40 9.30 17.45
N SER A 361 23.01 10.08 16.55
CA SER A 361 23.72 11.31 16.91
C SER A 361 22.84 12.57 16.89
N PHE A 362 21.57 12.41 16.51
CA PHE A 362 20.65 13.51 16.26
C PHE A 362 20.11 14.05 17.58
N GLU A 363 20.31 15.35 17.83
CA GLU A 363 19.93 16.03 19.05
C GLU A 363 19.06 17.25 18.70
N PHE A 364 17.87 17.35 19.29
CA PHE A 364 17.04 18.54 19.16
C PHE A 364 17.54 19.65 20.09
N ILE A 365 17.66 20.86 19.57
CA ILE A 365 18.04 22.03 20.37
C ILE A 365 16.75 22.63 20.90
N SER A 366 16.55 22.54 22.22
CA SER A 366 15.46 23.26 22.90
C SER A 366 15.81 24.74 22.94
N GLY A 367 14.92 25.56 22.37
CA GLY A 367 15.02 27.03 22.43
C GLY A 367 14.71 27.59 23.81
#